data_AF-A0A914LAZ5-F1
#
_entry.id   AF-A0A914LAZ5-F1
#
_cell.length_a   1.000
_cell.length_b   1.000
_cell.length_c   1.000
_cell.angle_alpha   90.00
_cell.angle_beta   90.00
_cell.angle_gamma   90.00
#
_symmetry.space_group_name_H-M   'P 1'
#
loop_
_entity.id
_entity.type
_entity.pdbx_description
1 polymer ?
#
loop_
_entity_poly.entity_id
_entity_poly.type
_entity_poly.pdbx_seq_one_letter_code
_entity_poly.pdbx_strand_id
1 'polypeptide(L)'
;MEIAIKQLNEIEKLENENEIKKELSEWVNGEDFVEMYQHYLLVICAYSPDSLGGPSLCDVIESHLTFLLIKKFETLKFIKYFHINPKTLFKRENCPKATGIKEEDWKCIGWVIGFKILKEEEIKENIEELKNKIKSLKENNFKKYIDKNGEEGKIKIGASYLNKKKFKEFIAA
;
A
#
# COMPACT_ATOMS: atom_id res chain seq x y z
N MET A 1 -23.50 30.38 -29.52
CA MET A 1 -23.16 28.97 -29.18
C MET A 1 -21.79 28.85 -28.50
N GLU A 2 -20.83 29.76 -28.75
CA GLU A 2 -19.49 29.73 -28.13
C GLU A 2 -19.46 30.13 -26.64
N ILE A 3 -20.39 30.98 -26.18
CA ILE A 3 -20.46 31.40 -24.76
C ILE A 3 -20.86 30.24 -23.83
N ALA A 4 -21.74 29.35 -24.29
CA ALA A 4 -22.19 28.19 -23.51
C ALA A 4 -21.09 27.12 -23.36
N ILE A 5 -20.25 26.93 -24.39
CA ILE A 5 -19.12 25.98 -24.35
C ILE A 5 -18.03 26.46 -23.39
N LYS A 6 -17.80 27.78 -23.32
CA LYS A 6 -16.81 28.36 -22.40
C LYS A 6 -17.24 28.23 -20.94
N GLN A 7 -18.53 28.40 -20.65
CA GLN A 7 -19.09 28.20 -19.31
C GLN A 7 -19.09 26.73 -18.88
N LEU A 8 -19.40 25.78 -19.79
CA LEU A 8 -19.33 24.36 -19.50
C LEU A 8 -17.90 23.89 -19.17
N ASN A 9 -16.90 24.37 -19.92
CA ASN A 9 -15.49 24.05 -19.66
C ASN A 9 -14.99 24.64 -18.34
N GLU A 10 -15.51 25.79 -17.90
CA GLU A 10 -15.19 26.39 -16.60
C GLU A 10 -15.89 25.65 -15.45
N ILE A 11 -17.12 25.16 -15.66
CA ILE A 11 -17.89 24.37 -14.70
C ILE A 11 -17.24 22.99 -14.49
N GLU A 12 -16.86 22.26 -15.55
CA GLU A 12 -16.14 20.97 -15.41
C GLU A 12 -14.80 21.15 -14.68
N LYS A 13 -14.10 22.27 -14.91
CA LYS A 13 -12.84 22.58 -14.20
C LYS A 13 -13.05 22.92 -12.73
N LEU A 14 -14.12 23.64 -12.41
CA LEU A 14 -14.50 24.02 -11.05
C LEU A 14 -15.05 22.84 -10.24
N GLU A 15 -15.80 21.94 -10.87
CA GLU A 15 -16.24 20.67 -10.27
C GLU A 15 -15.02 19.81 -9.94
N ASN A 16 -14.07 19.69 -10.86
CA ASN A 16 -12.83 18.94 -10.64
C ASN A 16 -11.94 19.58 -9.56
N GLU A 17 -11.82 20.91 -9.51
CA GLU A 17 -11.07 21.60 -8.45
C GLU A 17 -11.70 21.45 -7.06
N ASN A 18 -13.03 21.52 -6.98
CA ASN A 18 -13.75 21.35 -5.71
C ASN A 18 -13.73 19.89 -5.24
N GLU A 19 -13.83 18.93 -6.15
CA GLU A 19 -13.62 17.51 -5.83
C GLU A 19 -12.18 17.24 -5.38
N ILE A 20 -11.17 17.84 -6.03
CA ILE A 20 -9.77 17.73 -5.61
C ILE A 20 -9.56 18.36 -4.24
N LYS A 21 -10.10 19.56 -3.98
CA LYS A 21 -10.02 20.21 -2.66
C LYS A 21 -10.75 19.41 -1.59
N LYS A 22 -11.87 18.78 -1.92
CA LYS A 22 -12.62 17.89 -1.03
C LYS A 22 -11.85 16.60 -0.74
N GLU A 23 -11.37 15.88 -1.77
CA GLU A 23 -10.51 14.69 -1.63
C GLU A 23 -9.27 15.03 -0.79
N LEU A 24 -8.60 16.17 -1.05
CA LEU A 24 -7.45 16.63 -0.26
C LEU A 24 -7.84 16.99 1.18
N SER A 25 -9.01 17.59 1.40
CA SER A 25 -9.49 17.90 2.76
C SER A 25 -9.79 16.63 3.56
N GLU A 26 -10.34 15.59 2.93
CA GLU A 26 -10.53 14.27 3.54
C GLU A 26 -9.18 13.63 3.89
N TRP A 27 -8.15 13.82 3.06
CA TRP A 27 -6.78 13.34 3.34
C TRP A 27 -6.12 14.04 4.54
N VAL A 28 -6.39 15.34 4.75
CA VAL A 28 -5.78 16.15 5.82
C VAL A 28 -6.56 16.04 7.14
N ASN A 29 -7.88 15.89 7.08
CA ASN A 29 -8.76 15.91 8.25
C ASN A 29 -8.83 14.56 9.00
N GLY A 30 -8.15 13.52 8.52
CA GLY A 30 -7.97 12.29 9.27
C GLY A 30 -9.26 11.51 9.49
N GLU A 31 -10.14 11.45 8.48
CA GLU A 31 -11.17 10.40 8.47
C GLU A 31 -10.52 9.02 8.67
N ASP A 32 -11.29 8.08 9.22
CA ASP A 32 -10.82 6.72 9.47
C ASP A 32 -10.27 6.15 8.15
N PHE A 33 -8.95 5.95 8.06
CA PHE A 33 -8.24 5.55 6.83
C PHE A 33 -8.87 4.29 6.21
N VAL A 34 -9.46 3.44 7.05
CA VAL A 34 -10.20 2.22 6.69
C VAL A 34 -11.49 2.49 5.91
N GLU A 35 -12.11 3.64 6.11
CA GLU A 35 -13.35 4.02 5.41
C GLU A 35 -13.09 4.71 4.08
N MET A 36 -11.95 5.40 3.96
CA MET A 36 -11.60 6.25 2.82
C MET A 36 -11.37 5.49 1.50
N TYR A 37 -10.93 4.23 1.55
CA TYR A 37 -10.58 3.46 0.35
C TYR A 37 -11.39 2.17 0.19
N GLN A 38 -11.63 1.78 -1.06
CA GLN A 38 -12.19 0.47 -1.43
C GLN A 38 -11.10 -0.61 -1.61
N HIS A 39 -9.86 -0.18 -1.85
CA HIS A 39 -8.74 -1.04 -2.16
C HIS A 39 -7.52 -0.69 -1.32
N TYR A 40 -6.85 -1.73 -0.86
CA TYR A 40 -5.71 -1.65 0.03
C TYR A 40 -4.58 -2.56 -0.46
N LEU A 41 -3.35 -2.09 -0.30
CA LEU A 41 -2.15 -2.89 -0.33
C LEU A 41 -1.60 -2.94 1.09
N LEU A 42 -1.50 -4.15 1.64
CA LEU A 42 -0.82 -4.40 2.90
C LEU A 42 0.61 -4.85 2.58
N VAL A 43 1.60 -4.17 3.15
CA VAL A 43 3.02 -4.56 3.06
C VAL A 43 3.48 -4.98 4.44
N ILE A 44 4.13 -6.14 4.55
CA ILE A 44 4.59 -6.74 5.80
C ILE A 44 6.09 -6.99 5.68
N CYS A 45 6.85 -6.53 6.66
CA CYS A 45 8.20 -6.98 6.94
C CYS A 45 8.18 -7.76 8.25
N ALA A 46 8.65 -9.00 8.21
CA ALA A 46 8.69 -9.89 9.35
C ALA A 46 10.08 -10.46 9.53
N TYR A 47 10.53 -10.62 10.76
CA TYR A 47 11.84 -11.14 11.07
C TYR A 47 11.81 -12.01 12.33
N SER A 48 12.69 -13.00 12.35
CA SER A 48 12.89 -13.87 13.50
C SER A 48 13.59 -13.14 14.65
N PRO A 49 13.41 -13.58 15.91
CA PRO A 49 14.10 -12.99 17.06
C PRO A 49 15.64 -13.05 16.98
N ASP A 50 16.18 -14.04 16.25
CA ASP A 50 17.62 -14.24 16.05
C ASP A 50 18.17 -13.52 14.79
N SER A 51 17.34 -12.75 14.10
CA SER A 51 17.78 -11.93 12.97
C SER A 51 18.54 -10.70 13.47
N LEU A 52 19.79 -10.57 13.03
CA LEU A 52 20.63 -9.41 13.39
C LEU A 52 20.31 -8.21 12.49
N GLY A 53 19.97 -8.47 11.23
CA GLY A 53 19.62 -7.45 10.23
C GLY A 53 18.13 -7.15 10.07
N GLY A 54 17.25 -7.96 10.65
CA GLY A 54 15.79 -7.88 10.48
C GLY A 54 15.18 -6.51 10.78
N PRO A 55 15.36 -5.97 12.01
CA PRO A 55 14.84 -4.65 12.36
C PRO A 55 15.33 -3.55 11.41
N SER A 56 16.64 -3.51 11.15
CA SER A 56 17.26 -2.50 10.29
C SER A 56 16.78 -2.59 8.84
N LEU A 57 16.58 -3.80 8.31
CA LEU A 57 16.03 -3.97 6.98
C LEU A 57 14.58 -3.48 6.91
N CYS A 58 13.76 -3.74 7.93
CA CYS A 58 12.40 -3.22 7.96
C CYS A 58 12.37 -1.68 8.04
N ASP A 59 13.28 -1.06 8.78
CA ASP A 59 13.41 0.41 8.83
C ASP A 59 13.86 0.98 7.46
N VAL A 60 14.75 0.28 6.75
CA VAL A 60 15.14 0.63 5.37
C VAL A 60 13.95 0.52 4.42
N ILE A 61 13.11 -0.51 4.56
CA ILE A 61 11.89 -0.67 3.78
C ILE A 61 10.96 0.50 4.03
N GLU A 62 10.68 0.83 5.29
CA GLU A 62 9.84 1.97 5.68
C GLU A 62 10.29 3.25 4.99
N SER A 63 11.60 3.53 5.05
CA SER A 63 12.21 4.74 4.48
C SER A 63 12.13 4.81 2.95
N HIS A 64 12.08 3.66 2.27
CA HIS A 64 12.03 3.61 0.80
C HIS A 64 10.66 3.26 0.24
N LEU A 65 9.69 2.90 1.11
CA LEU A 65 8.40 2.34 0.70
C LEU A 65 7.68 3.27 -0.26
N THR A 66 7.62 4.56 0.05
CA THR A 66 7.02 5.59 -0.81
C THR A 66 7.64 5.59 -2.20
N PHE A 67 8.97 5.67 -2.29
CA PHE A 67 9.67 5.71 -3.56
C PHE A 67 9.48 4.43 -4.39
N LEU A 68 9.53 3.27 -3.72
CA LEU A 68 9.31 1.98 -4.36
C LEU A 68 7.89 1.84 -4.90
N LEU A 69 6.90 2.32 -4.15
CA LEU A 69 5.51 2.30 -4.56
C LEU A 69 5.25 3.28 -5.69
N ILE A 70 5.74 4.52 -5.62
CA ILE A 70 5.64 5.51 -6.71
C ILE A 70 6.09 4.86 -8.03
N LYS A 71 7.33 4.34 -8.07
CA LYS A 71 7.87 3.72 -9.29
C LYS A 71 7.06 2.55 -9.84
N LYS A 72 6.37 1.80 -8.98
CA LYS A 72 5.57 0.64 -9.39
C LYS A 72 4.15 1.04 -9.77
N PHE A 73 3.53 1.92 -9.00
CA PHE A 73 2.14 2.30 -9.14
C PHE A 73 1.96 3.36 -10.22
N GLU A 74 2.95 4.22 -10.49
CA GLU A 74 2.94 5.13 -11.65
C GLU A 74 2.78 4.37 -12.98
N THR A 75 3.27 3.14 -13.06
CA THR A 75 3.11 2.32 -14.28
C THR A 75 1.72 1.69 -14.41
N LEU A 76 0.90 1.71 -13.35
CA LEU A 76 -0.43 1.13 -13.31
C LEU A 76 -1.47 2.22 -13.62
N LYS A 77 -1.77 2.41 -14.91
CA LYS A 77 -2.64 3.50 -15.39
C LYS A 77 -4.06 3.49 -14.82
N PHE A 78 -4.54 2.35 -14.33
CA PHE A 78 -5.86 2.23 -13.71
C PHE A 78 -5.91 2.77 -12.28
N ILE A 79 -4.77 3.06 -11.64
CA ILE A 79 -4.71 3.68 -10.32
C ILE A 79 -4.73 5.21 -10.50
N LYS A 80 -5.79 5.87 -10.00
CA LYS A 80 -5.91 7.33 -10.01
C LYS A 80 -4.89 7.96 -9.06
N TYR A 81 -4.82 7.46 -7.83
CA TYR A 81 -3.86 7.85 -6.81
C TYR A 81 -3.77 6.78 -5.72
N PHE A 82 -2.72 6.87 -4.90
CA PHE A 82 -2.55 6.05 -3.70
C PHE A 82 -2.06 6.90 -2.54
N HIS A 83 -2.29 6.40 -1.33
CA HIS A 83 -1.94 7.05 -0.08
C HIS A 83 -1.39 6.00 0.88
N ILE A 84 -0.21 6.27 1.41
CA ILE A 84 0.42 5.44 2.45
C ILE A 84 -0.07 5.96 3.79
N ASN A 85 -0.64 5.09 4.62
CA ASN A 85 -0.99 5.45 5.98
C ASN A 85 0.30 5.85 6.72
N PRO A 86 0.39 7.07 7.27
CA PRO A 86 1.58 7.51 7.98
C PRO A 86 1.84 6.71 9.26
N LYS A 87 0.83 5.99 9.77
CA LYS A 87 0.96 5.06 10.88
C LYS A 87 1.09 3.64 10.35
N THR A 88 2.08 2.92 10.88
CA THR A 88 2.18 1.46 10.73
C THR A 88 0.99 0.80 11.41
N LEU A 89 0.47 -0.27 10.80
CA LEU A 89 -0.66 -1.05 11.34
C LEU A 89 -0.27 -1.82 12.61
N PHE A 90 0.94 -2.37 12.63
CA PHE A 90 1.59 -2.95 13.81
C PHE A 90 3.09 -2.66 13.68
N LYS A 91 3.77 -2.43 14.82
CA LYS A 91 5.17 -2.00 14.84
C LYS A 91 6.01 -2.83 15.80
N ARG A 92 6.79 -3.77 15.25
CA ARG A 92 7.72 -4.64 15.99
C ARG A 92 7.01 -5.51 17.04
N GLU A 93 5.76 -5.84 16.77
CA GLU A 93 4.94 -6.75 17.57
C GLU A 93 5.00 -8.16 16.99
N ASN A 94 4.52 -9.15 17.74
CA ASN A 94 4.39 -10.51 17.18
C ASN A 94 3.46 -10.46 15.96
N CYS A 95 3.80 -11.21 14.91
CA CYS A 95 3.01 -11.23 13.69
C CYS A 95 1.57 -11.70 13.96
N PRO A 96 0.54 -10.91 13.59
CA PRO A 96 -0.85 -11.35 13.70
C PRO A 96 -1.09 -12.62 12.91
N LYS A 97 -1.95 -13.52 13.40
CA LYS A 97 -2.30 -14.78 12.70
C LYS A 97 -2.84 -14.52 11.30
N ALA A 98 -3.56 -13.41 11.11
CA ALA A 98 -4.10 -12.98 9.83
C ALA A 98 -3.03 -12.72 8.75
N THR A 99 -1.75 -12.51 9.14
CA THR A 99 -0.64 -12.37 8.19
C THR A 99 -0.26 -13.67 7.49
N GLY A 100 -0.67 -14.84 8.03
CA GLY A 100 -0.27 -16.15 7.53
C GLY A 100 1.19 -16.53 7.83
N ILE A 101 1.90 -15.73 8.63
CA ILE A 101 3.21 -16.07 9.17
C ILE A 101 3.00 -17.11 10.28
N LYS A 102 3.63 -18.27 10.13
CA LYS A 102 3.41 -19.43 11.01
C LYS A 102 4.26 -19.36 12.28
N GLU A 103 5.35 -18.61 12.23
CA GLU A 103 6.29 -18.47 13.32
C GLU A 103 5.76 -17.45 14.34
N GLU A 104 5.29 -17.94 15.49
CA GLU A 104 4.55 -17.15 16.49
C GLU A 104 5.42 -16.10 17.22
N ASP A 105 6.73 -16.32 17.25
CA ASP A 105 7.73 -15.46 17.90
C ASP A 105 8.29 -14.38 16.96
N TRP A 106 7.98 -14.44 15.67
CA TRP A 106 8.46 -13.47 14.71
C TRP A 106 7.84 -12.10 14.94
N LYS A 107 8.67 -11.08 14.79
CA LYS A 107 8.26 -9.69 14.89
C LYS A 107 7.90 -9.16 13.52
N CYS A 108 6.91 -8.28 13.49
CA CYS A 108 6.29 -7.80 12.28
C CYS A 108 6.15 -6.27 12.30
N ILE A 109 6.34 -5.65 11.13
CA ILE A 109 5.96 -4.28 10.85
C ILE A 109 5.06 -4.29 9.62
N GLY A 110 3.91 -3.62 9.72
CA GLY A 110 2.88 -3.57 8.68
C GLY A 110 2.64 -2.14 8.22
N TRP A 111 2.64 -1.92 6.91
CA TRP A 111 2.26 -0.66 6.28
C TRP A 111 1.02 -0.87 5.41
N VAL A 112 0.12 0.11 5.45
CA VAL A 112 -1.13 0.06 4.68
C VAL A 112 -1.11 1.18 3.66
N ILE A 113 -1.46 0.83 2.43
CA ILE A 113 -1.60 1.78 1.34
C ILE A 113 -3.00 1.67 0.79
N GLY A 114 -3.78 2.73 0.93
CA GLY A 114 -5.09 2.86 0.31
C GLY A 114 -4.92 3.41 -1.10
N PHE A 115 -5.69 2.93 -2.07
CA PHE A 115 -5.64 3.49 -3.42
C PHE A 115 -7.01 3.57 -4.07
N LYS A 116 -7.18 4.58 -4.91
CA LYS A 116 -8.38 4.79 -5.72
C LYS A 116 -8.07 4.42 -7.16
N ILE A 117 -8.94 3.63 -7.75
CA ILE A 117 -8.89 3.24 -9.16
C ILE A 117 -9.78 4.18 -9.99
N LEU A 118 -9.51 4.30 -11.28
CA LEU A 118 -10.30 5.15 -12.18
C LEU A 118 -11.70 4.56 -12.41
N LYS A 119 -11.79 3.24 -12.61
CA LYS A 119 -13.05 2.51 -12.76
C LYS A 119 -12.99 1.15 -12.07
N GLU A 120 -14.07 0.75 -11.41
CA GLU A 120 -14.14 -0.53 -10.66
C GLU A 120 -13.96 -1.76 -11.54
N GLU A 121 -14.31 -1.70 -12.82
CA GLU A 121 -14.10 -2.80 -13.75
C GLU A 121 -12.60 -3.07 -14.00
N GLU A 122 -11.78 -2.03 -13.95
CA GLU A 122 -10.34 -2.14 -14.24
C GLU A 122 -9.59 -2.96 -13.20
N ILE A 123 -10.06 -3.02 -11.94
CA ILE A 123 -9.37 -3.86 -10.95
C ILE A 123 -9.47 -5.33 -11.32
N LYS A 124 -10.59 -5.79 -11.87
CA LYS A 124 -10.77 -7.20 -12.25
C LYS A 124 -9.85 -7.58 -13.41
N GLU A 125 -9.68 -6.66 -14.35
CA GLU A 125 -8.84 -6.83 -15.53
C GLU A 125 -7.35 -6.73 -15.20
N ASN A 126 -6.97 -5.89 -14.22
CA ASN A 126 -5.57 -5.56 -13.93
C ASN A 126 -5.05 -6.11 -12.59
N ILE A 127 -5.85 -6.90 -11.85
CA ILE A 127 -5.44 -7.44 -10.55
C ILE A 127 -4.16 -8.30 -10.66
N GLU A 128 -4.00 -9.01 -11.77
CA GLU A 128 -2.83 -9.87 -11.97
C GLU A 128 -1.58 -9.05 -12.26
N GLU A 129 -1.71 -7.94 -12.99
CA GLU A 129 -0.62 -6.98 -13.14
C GLU A 129 -0.20 -6.39 -11.79
N LEU A 130 -1.17 -5.97 -10.97
CA LEU A 130 -0.92 -5.47 -9.62
C LEU A 130 -0.17 -6.51 -8.78
N LYS A 131 -0.64 -7.76 -8.76
CA LYS A 131 0.05 -8.87 -8.05
C LYS A 131 1.47 -9.09 -8.57
N ASN A 132 1.71 -9.00 -9.87
CA ASN A 132 3.04 -9.13 -10.45
C ASN A 132 3.96 -7.99 -10.03
N LYS A 133 3.47 -6.74 -10.01
CA LYS A 133 4.24 -5.59 -9.48
C LYS A 133 4.56 -5.79 -8.01
N ILE A 134 3.58 -6.22 -7.21
CA ILE A 134 3.74 -6.55 -5.80
C ILE A 134 4.81 -7.63 -5.60
N LYS A 135 4.75 -8.73 -6.36
CA LYS A 135 5.76 -9.80 -6.32
C LYS A 135 7.16 -9.27 -6.67
N SER A 136 7.26 -8.39 -7.66
CA SER A 136 8.55 -7.80 -8.07
C SER A 136 9.17 -6.88 -7.00
N LEU A 137 8.37 -6.31 -6.08
CA LEU A 137 8.91 -5.54 -4.94
C LEU A 137 9.75 -6.45 -4.03
N LYS A 138 9.32 -7.70 -3.85
CA LYS A 138 10.01 -8.71 -3.02
C LYS A 138 11.33 -9.17 -3.64
N GLU A 139 11.31 -9.49 -4.93
CA GLU A 139 12.38 -10.26 -5.57
C GLU A 139 13.61 -9.43 -5.93
N ASN A 140 13.45 -8.14 -6.28
CA ASN A 140 14.55 -7.38 -6.88
C ASN A 140 15.31 -6.46 -5.91
N ASN A 141 14.64 -5.93 -4.87
CA ASN A 141 15.25 -4.92 -3.99
C ASN A 141 15.78 -5.51 -2.68
N PHE A 142 15.10 -6.49 -2.12
CA PHE A 142 15.39 -6.96 -0.76
C PHE A 142 16.11 -8.29 -0.73
N LYS A 143 15.91 -9.15 -1.73
CA LYS A 143 16.61 -10.44 -1.83
C LYS A 143 18.13 -10.27 -1.78
N LYS A 144 18.69 -9.33 -2.53
CA LYS A 144 20.14 -9.03 -2.49
C LYS A 144 20.65 -8.65 -1.10
N TYR A 145 19.83 -7.95 -0.31
CA TYR A 145 20.21 -7.58 1.05
C TYR A 145 20.13 -8.79 1.99
N ILE A 146 19.08 -9.59 1.87
CA ILE A 146 18.90 -10.83 2.66
C ILE A 146 20.06 -11.79 2.40
N ASP A 147 20.37 -12.04 1.12
CA ASP A 147 21.42 -12.96 0.69
C ASP A 147 22.80 -12.49 1.17
N LYS A 148 23.11 -11.19 1.02
CA LYS A 148 24.41 -10.62 1.40
C LYS A 148 24.69 -10.68 2.91
N ASN A 149 23.65 -10.66 3.73
CA ASN A 149 23.78 -10.65 5.19
C ASN A 149 23.55 -12.03 5.83
N GLY A 150 23.34 -13.09 5.04
CA GLY A 150 23.09 -14.43 5.58
C GLY A 150 21.78 -14.54 6.36
N GLU A 151 20.80 -13.69 6.04
CA GLU A 151 19.49 -13.62 6.72
C GLU A 151 18.42 -14.46 6.00
N GLU A 152 18.85 -15.40 5.14
CA GLU A 152 17.94 -16.29 4.41
C GLU A 152 17.13 -17.14 5.40
N GLY A 153 15.80 -17.11 5.25
CA GLY A 153 14.88 -17.79 6.16
C GLY A 153 14.64 -17.06 7.50
N LYS A 154 15.36 -15.98 7.80
CA LYS A 154 15.18 -15.16 9.02
C LYS A 154 14.36 -13.91 8.80
N ILE A 155 14.20 -13.50 7.54
CA ILE A 155 13.40 -12.32 7.16
C ILE A 155 12.42 -12.70 6.06
N LYS A 156 11.18 -12.23 6.20
CA LYS A 156 10.11 -12.38 5.21
C LYS A 156 9.55 -11.00 4.89
N ILE A 157 9.51 -10.69 3.61
CA ILE A 157 8.84 -9.49 3.10
C ILE A 157 7.70 -9.96 2.22
N GLY A 158 6.50 -9.48 2.52
CA GLY A 158 5.27 -9.81 1.83
C GLY A 158 4.52 -8.54 1.49
N ALA A 159 3.69 -8.63 0.45
CA ALA A 159 2.73 -7.60 0.16
C ALA A 159 1.48 -8.26 -0.45
N SER A 160 0.30 -7.74 -0.12
CA SER A 160 -0.98 -8.38 -0.40
C SER A 160 -2.05 -7.35 -0.70
N TYR A 161 -2.77 -7.58 -1.80
CA TYR A 161 -3.97 -6.81 -2.13
C TYR A 161 -5.15 -7.26 -1.28
N LEU A 162 -5.88 -6.31 -0.73
CA LEU A 162 -7.12 -6.51 0.02
C LEU A 162 -8.17 -5.50 -0.49
N ASN A 163 -9.39 -5.96 -0.74
CA ASN A 163 -10.51 -5.04 -0.84
C ASN A 163 -10.94 -4.59 0.57
N LYS A 164 -11.76 -3.54 0.66
CA LYS A 164 -12.21 -2.95 1.94
C LYS A 164 -12.78 -3.98 2.91
N LYS A 165 -13.60 -4.91 2.41
CA LYS A 165 -14.17 -5.99 3.23
C LYS A 165 -13.08 -6.85 3.86
N LYS A 166 -12.15 -7.39 3.05
CA LYS A 166 -11.04 -8.22 3.54
C LYS A 166 -10.09 -7.45 4.46
N PHE A 167 -9.88 -6.16 4.18
CA PHE A 167 -9.05 -5.32 5.04
C PHE A 167 -9.69 -5.10 6.42
N LYS A 168 -11.00 -4.85 6.48
CA LYS A 168 -11.75 -4.79 7.74
C LYS A 168 -11.70 -6.11 8.51
N GLU A 169 -11.85 -7.24 7.82
CA GLU A 169 -11.70 -8.58 8.42
C GLU A 169 -10.28 -8.79 8.97
N PHE A 170 -9.25 -8.31 8.26
CA PHE A 170 -7.85 -8.44 8.68
C PHE A 170 -7.56 -7.65 9.98
N ILE A 171 -8.04 -6.42 10.09
CA ILE A 171 -7.76 -5.56 11.27
C ILE A 171 -8.62 -5.91 12.49
N ALA A 172 -9.70 -6.67 12.30
CA ALA A 172 -10.58 -7.12 13.39
C ALA A 172 -10.15 -8.47 14.00
N ALA A 173 -9.18 -9.16 13.39
CA ALA A 173 -8.69 -10.48 13.76
C ALA A 173 -7.43 -10.42 14.62
#